data_AF-A0A101WYV6-F1
#
_entry.id   AF-A0A101WYV6-F1
#
_cell.length_a   1.000
_cell.length_b   1.000
_cell.length_c   1.000
_cell.angle_alpha   90.00
_cell.angle_beta   90.00
_cell.angle_gamma   90.00
#
_symmetry.space_group_name_H-M   'P 1'
#
loop_
_entity.id
_entity.type
_entity.pdbx_description
1 polymer ?
#
loop_
_entity_poly.entity_id
_entity_poly.type
_entity_poly.pdbx_seq_one_letter_code
_entity_poly.pdbx_strand_id
1 'polypeptide(L)'
;MGRLVLCPRCGLPIKSIYAYEVDSNTYYYAYHGNGRKCYLGPFDYVYVTMTHEFRIHGAVDIDRELKYLSNVMDALVKAASTGRIGGGDAINVLTEILDAAMDLAAALMENSDDEVRNEVKALILDKIEALRRVTTE
;
A
#
# COMPACT_ATOMS: atom_id res chain seq x y z
N MET A 1 -25.14 -3.17 9.39
CA MET A 1 -24.29 -2.22 10.15
C MET A 1 -23.18 -1.76 9.22
N GLY A 2 -23.12 -0.47 8.87
CA GLY A 2 -22.11 0.04 7.94
C GLY A 2 -20.71 -0.15 8.52
N ARG A 3 -19.76 -0.68 7.73
CA ARG A 3 -18.34 -0.71 8.09
C ARG A 3 -17.93 0.69 8.55
N LEU A 4 -17.47 0.82 9.80
CA LEU A 4 -16.83 2.05 10.26
C LEU A 4 -15.58 2.23 9.40
N VAL A 5 -15.58 3.28 8.56
CA VAL A 5 -14.39 3.64 7.80
C VAL A 5 -13.35 4.13 8.81
N LEU A 6 -12.27 3.39 8.97
CA LEU A 6 -11.16 3.77 9.84
C LEU A 6 -10.31 4.83 9.14
N CYS A 7 -9.79 5.76 9.93
CA CYS A 7 -8.93 6.82 9.43
C CYS A 7 -7.59 6.24 8.98
N PRO A 8 -7.22 6.37 7.70
CA PRO A 8 -5.94 5.84 7.21
C PRO A 8 -4.72 6.55 7.82
N ARG A 9 -4.92 7.69 8.51
CA ARG A 9 -3.86 8.42 9.22
C ARG A 9 -3.67 8.02 10.68
N CYS A 10 -4.72 7.54 11.35
CA CYS A 10 -4.65 7.31 12.80
C CYS A 10 -5.45 6.11 13.33
N GLY A 11 -6.08 5.33 12.47
CA GLY A 11 -6.85 4.13 12.84
C GLY A 11 -8.19 4.40 13.54
N LEU A 12 -8.51 5.65 13.90
CA LEU A 12 -9.77 5.98 14.57
C LEU A 12 -10.96 5.97 13.59
N PRO A 13 -12.17 5.64 14.04
CA PRO A 13 -13.37 5.78 13.22
C PRO A 13 -13.56 7.21 12.70
N ILE A 14 -13.87 7.32 11.41
CA ILE A 14 -14.25 8.59 10.78
C ILE A 14 -15.73 8.85 11.06
N LYS A 15 -16.06 10.04 11.58
CA LYS A 15 -17.45 10.52 11.72
C LYS A 15 -17.93 11.26 10.48
N SER A 16 -17.03 12.01 9.85
CA SER A 16 -17.31 12.73 8.62
C SER A 16 -16.02 13.11 7.88
N ILE A 17 -16.14 13.30 6.57
CA ILE A 17 -15.07 13.82 5.71
C ILE A 17 -15.51 15.17 5.17
N TYR A 18 -14.62 16.16 5.22
CA TYR A 18 -14.84 17.47 4.63
C TYR A 18 -13.83 17.72 3.51
N ALA A 19 -14.29 18.40 2.47
CA ALA A 19 -13.48 18.87 1.36
C ALA A 19 -13.36 20.40 1.44
N TYR A 20 -12.16 20.91 1.18
CA TYR A 20 -11.85 22.33 1.13
C TYR A 20 -11.17 22.63 -0.19
N GLU A 21 -11.70 23.59 -0.94
CA GLU A 21 -11.09 24.06 -2.18
C GLU A 21 -10.17 25.23 -1.90
N VAL A 22 -8.92 25.14 -2.35
CA VAL A 22 -7.92 26.21 -2.27
C VAL A 22 -7.17 26.24 -3.59
N ASP A 23 -7.20 27.36 -4.30
CA ASP A 23 -6.48 27.58 -5.57
C ASP A 23 -6.62 26.40 -6.55
N SER A 24 -7.88 26.02 -6.84
CA SER A 24 -8.27 24.89 -7.73
C SER A 24 -7.88 23.49 -7.25
N ASN A 25 -7.34 23.34 -6.04
CA ASN A 25 -7.05 22.05 -5.42
C ASN A 25 -8.08 21.72 -4.34
N THR A 26 -8.56 20.47 -4.32
CA THR A 26 -9.48 19.98 -3.29
C THR A 26 -8.71 19.18 -2.24
N TYR A 27 -8.87 19.57 -0.98
CA TYR A 27 -8.18 19.00 0.17
C TYR A 27 -9.15 18.35 1.14
N TYR A 28 -8.83 17.16 1.61
CA TYR A 28 -9.73 16.37 2.43
C TYR A 28 -9.27 16.29 3.89
N TYR A 29 -10.23 16.27 4.81
CA TYR A 29 -10.00 16.09 6.25
C TYR A 29 -10.99 15.08 6.83
N ALA A 30 -10.48 14.11 7.57
CA ALA A 30 -11.29 13.20 8.39
C ALA A 30 -11.54 13.83 9.77
N TYR A 31 -12.78 13.77 10.26
CA TYR A 31 -13.17 14.23 11.58
C TYR A 31 -13.54 13.05 12.48
N HIS A 32 -13.04 13.05 13.72
CA HIS A 32 -13.20 11.94 14.68
C HIS A 32 -14.10 12.30 15.88
N GLY A 33 -14.52 13.57 15.98
CA GLY A 33 -15.24 14.12 17.15
C GLY A 33 -14.31 14.92 18.08
N ASN A 34 -14.89 15.68 19.01
CA ASN A 34 -14.17 16.52 19.98
C ASN A 34 -13.14 17.48 19.34
N GLY A 35 -13.44 18.00 18.15
CA GLY A 35 -12.53 18.89 17.40
C GLY A 35 -11.30 18.20 16.79
N ARG A 36 -11.10 16.89 16.98
CA ARG A 36 -9.99 16.16 16.37
C ARG A 36 -10.26 15.94 14.88
N LYS A 37 -9.33 16.42 14.06
CA LYS A 37 -9.32 16.19 12.61
C LYS A 37 -7.94 15.71 12.13
N CYS A 38 -7.94 14.84 11.13
CA CYS A 38 -6.74 14.41 10.42
C CYS A 38 -6.80 14.95 8.98
N TYR A 39 -5.76 15.66 8.56
CA TYR A 39 -5.58 16.02 7.15
C TYR A 39 -5.31 14.76 6.34
N LEU A 40 -6.11 14.55 5.31
CA LEU A 40 -6.00 13.41 4.38
C LEU A 40 -5.24 13.79 3.11
N GLY A 41 -5.01 15.05 2.81
CA GLY A 41 -4.41 15.45 1.54
C GLY A 41 -5.43 15.62 0.41
N PRO A 42 -4.98 16.03 -0.78
CA PRO A 42 -5.77 15.98 -2.01
C PRO A 42 -5.89 14.55 -2.53
N PHE A 43 -6.76 14.33 -3.52
CA PHE A 43 -6.82 13.04 -4.20
C PHE A 43 -5.51 12.77 -4.97
N ASP A 44 -5.05 13.73 -5.76
CA ASP A 44 -3.76 13.71 -6.47
C ASP A 44 -2.87 14.86 -5.98
N TYR A 45 -1.62 14.57 -5.61
CA TYR A 45 -0.60 15.61 -5.43
C TYR A 45 -0.02 15.99 -6.80
N VAL A 46 -0.63 16.97 -7.45
CA VAL A 46 -0.32 17.39 -8.83
C VAL A 46 1.17 17.66 -9.03
N TYR A 47 1.79 18.53 -8.21
CA TYR A 47 3.19 18.91 -8.37
C TYR A 47 4.19 17.78 -8.07
N VAL A 48 3.91 16.94 -7.07
CA VAL A 48 4.77 15.79 -6.73
C VAL A 48 4.71 14.75 -7.84
N THR A 49 3.52 14.54 -8.41
CA THR A 49 3.30 13.59 -9.51
C THR A 49 4.08 13.98 -10.77
N MET A 50 4.39 15.27 -11.01
CA MET A 50 5.16 15.70 -12.19
C MET A 50 6.59 15.16 -12.24
N THR A 51 7.15 14.73 -11.10
CA THR A 51 8.53 14.23 -11.00
C THR A 51 8.60 12.72 -10.77
N HIS A 52 7.47 12.02 -10.77
CA HIS A 52 7.37 10.59 -10.52
C HIS A 52 6.79 9.88 -11.76
N GLU A 53 7.17 8.62 -11.96
CA GLU A 53 6.61 7.80 -13.05
C GLU A 53 5.14 7.40 -12.80
N PHE A 54 4.61 7.66 -11.60
CA PHE A 54 3.25 7.36 -11.20
C PHE A 54 2.67 8.45 -10.28
N ARG A 55 1.34 8.45 -10.13
CA ARG A 55 0.62 9.43 -9.31
C ARG A 55 0.81 9.17 -7.83
N ILE A 56 1.01 10.25 -7.06
CA ILE A 56 1.05 10.22 -5.60
C ILE A 56 -0.26 10.80 -5.07
N HIS A 57 -0.92 10.03 -4.21
CA HIS A 57 -2.23 10.29 -3.63
C HIS A 57 -2.18 10.68 -2.14
N GLY A 58 -3.13 11.52 -1.74
CA GLY A 58 -3.45 11.73 -0.33
C GLY A 58 -4.10 10.49 0.29
N ALA A 59 -4.13 10.44 1.63
CA ALA A 59 -4.77 9.40 2.42
C ALA A 59 -6.31 9.39 2.25
N VAL A 60 -6.87 10.31 1.47
CA VAL A 60 -8.28 10.23 1.05
C VAL A 60 -8.52 9.05 0.12
N ASP A 61 -7.50 8.60 -0.60
CA ASP A 61 -7.51 7.38 -1.39
C ASP A 61 -7.20 6.17 -0.50
N ILE A 62 -8.24 5.41 -0.14
CA ILE A 62 -8.25 4.46 0.99
C ILE A 62 -7.33 3.25 0.79
N ASP A 63 -6.83 3.01 -0.43
CA ASP A 63 -5.96 1.88 -0.76
C ASP A 63 -4.69 2.30 -1.52
N ARG A 64 -4.29 3.58 -1.41
CA ARG A 64 -3.14 4.11 -2.16
C ARG A 64 -1.85 3.33 -1.95
N GLU A 65 -1.64 2.75 -0.77
CA GLU A 65 -0.45 1.95 -0.46
C GLU A 65 -0.37 0.71 -1.36
N LEU A 66 -1.51 0.07 -1.66
CA LEU A 66 -1.58 -1.06 -2.60
C LEU A 66 -1.30 -0.61 -4.04
N LYS A 67 -1.77 0.59 -4.42
CA LYS A 67 -1.47 1.18 -5.74
C LYS A 67 0.01 1.48 -5.87
N TYR A 68 0.64 2.02 -4.82
CA TYR A 68 2.07 2.30 -4.82
C TYR A 68 2.89 1.02 -4.93
N LEU A 69 2.51 -0.03 -4.20
CA LEU A 69 3.18 -1.32 -4.33
C LEU A 69 3.14 -1.82 -5.78
N SER A 70 1.96 -1.80 -6.42
CA SER A 70 1.83 -2.19 -7.85
C SER A 70 2.73 -1.36 -8.75
N ASN A 71 2.70 -0.02 -8.61
CA ASN A 71 3.49 0.88 -9.44
C ASN A 71 5.00 0.67 -9.26
N VAL A 72 5.44 0.41 -8.03
CA VAL A 72 6.85 0.11 -7.73
C VAL A 72 7.26 -1.23 -8.35
N MET A 73 6.43 -2.26 -8.22
CA MET A 73 6.71 -3.57 -8.82
C MET A 73 6.80 -3.48 -10.35
N ASP A 74 5.90 -2.76 -11.01
CA ASP A 74 5.93 -2.54 -12.46
C ASP A 74 7.21 -1.81 -12.88
N ALA A 75 7.63 -0.79 -12.12
CA ALA A 75 8.87 -0.06 -12.37
C ALA A 75 10.11 -0.96 -12.21
N LEU A 76 10.12 -1.85 -11.22
CA LEU A 76 11.20 -2.81 -11.01
C LEU A 76 11.27 -3.84 -12.15
N VAL A 77 10.13 -4.39 -12.58
CA VAL A 77 10.04 -5.32 -13.72
C VAL A 77 10.56 -4.66 -14.99
N LYS A 78 10.13 -3.42 -15.27
CA LYS A 78 10.61 -2.64 -16.41
C LYS A 78 12.12 -2.39 -16.32
N ALA A 79 12.63 -2.00 -15.16
CA ALA A 79 14.05 -1.76 -14.94
C ALA A 79 14.91 -3.03 -15.11
N ALA A 80 14.42 -4.18 -14.65
CA ALA A 80 15.07 -5.47 -14.89
C ALA A 80 15.07 -5.85 -16.38
N SER A 81 13.93 -5.72 -17.06
CA SER A 81 13.80 -6.04 -18.50
C SER A 81 14.68 -5.19 -19.42
N THR A 82 15.05 -3.98 -18.97
CA THR A 82 15.90 -3.04 -19.72
C THR A 82 17.37 -3.11 -19.31
N GLY A 83 17.74 -4.01 -18.39
CA GLY A 83 19.12 -4.17 -17.90
C GLY A 83 19.59 -3.04 -16.97
N ARG A 84 18.67 -2.19 -16.48
CA ARG A 84 18.99 -1.12 -15.52
C ARG A 84 19.26 -1.66 -14.11
N ILE A 85 18.70 -2.83 -13.79
CA ILE A 85 18.98 -3.58 -12.57
C ILE A 85 19.94 -4.71 -12.93
N GLY A 86 21.16 -4.68 -12.38
CA GLY A 86 22.13 -5.76 -12.57
C GLY A 86 21.81 -6.99 -11.71
N GLY A 87 22.56 -8.08 -11.91
CA GLY A 87 22.33 -9.32 -11.15
C GLY A 87 22.44 -9.16 -9.62
N GLY A 88 23.38 -8.34 -9.14
CA GLY A 88 23.51 -8.03 -7.71
C GLY A 88 22.34 -7.19 -7.18
N ASP A 89 21.89 -6.20 -7.94
CA ASP A 89 20.73 -5.36 -7.58
C ASP A 89 19.44 -6.17 -7.55
N ALA A 90 19.28 -7.13 -8.49
CA ALA A 90 18.12 -8.01 -8.53
C ALA A 90 18.01 -8.88 -7.28
N ILE A 91 19.13 -9.43 -6.79
CA ILE A 91 19.17 -10.21 -5.55
C ILE A 91 18.78 -9.34 -4.34
N ASN A 92 19.30 -8.11 -4.26
CA ASN A 92 18.95 -7.19 -3.17
C ASN A 92 17.46 -6.84 -3.19
N VAL A 93 16.91 -6.50 -4.36
CA VAL A 93 15.48 -6.19 -4.54
C VAL A 93 14.61 -7.38 -4.09
N LEU A 94 14.94 -8.59 -4.53
CA LEU A 94 14.18 -9.79 -4.14
C LEU A 94 14.26 -10.05 -2.63
N THR A 95 15.43 -9.83 -2.02
CA THR A 95 15.63 -9.98 -0.57
C THR A 95 14.74 -8.99 0.20
N GLU A 96 14.79 -7.70 -0.16
CA GLU A 96 13.97 -6.67 0.48
C GLU A 96 12.46 -6.95 0.35
N ILE A 97 12.02 -7.43 -0.82
CA ILE A 97 10.61 -7.78 -1.05
C ILE A 97 10.18 -8.97 -0.17
N LEU A 98 11.02 -10.00 -0.07
CA LEU A 98 10.71 -11.18 0.73
C LEU A 98 10.65 -10.84 2.22
N ASP A 99 11.60 -10.05 2.72
CA ASP A 99 11.61 -9.59 4.11
C ASP A 99 10.35 -8.75 4.42
N ALA A 100 10.01 -7.79 3.56
CA ALA A 100 8.81 -6.96 3.74
C ALA A 100 7.51 -7.79 3.71
N ALA A 101 7.45 -8.83 2.86
CA ALA A 101 6.31 -9.73 2.81
C ALA A 101 6.20 -10.59 4.08
N MET A 102 7.33 -11.05 4.63
CA MET A 102 7.38 -11.78 5.89
C MET A 102 6.91 -10.92 7.07
N ASP A 103 7.37 -9.67 7.14
CA ASP A 103 6.95 -8.73 8.18
C ASP A 103 5.46 -8.43 8.12
N LEU A 104 4.91 -8.22 6.92
CA LEU A 104 3.47 -8.02 6.72
C LEU A 104 2.68 -9.27 7.15
N ALA A 105 3.12 -10.46 6.76
CA ALA A 105 2.48 -11.70 7.16
C ALA A 105 2.49 -11.88 8.68
N ALA A 106 3.62 -11.60 9.35
CA ALA A 106 3.72 -11.68 10.80
C ALA A 106 2.75 -10.70 11.49
N ALA A 107 2.68 -9.45 11.02
CA ALA A 107 1.76 -8.46 11.56
C ALA A 107 0.28 -8.89 11.39
N LEU A 108 -0.10 -9.45 10.24
CA LEU A 108 -1.45 -9.96 10.01
C LEU A 108 -1.76 -11.18 10.89
N MET A 109 -0.79 -12.06 11.08
CA MET A 109 -0.91 -13.23 11.95
C MET A 109 -1.10 -12.88 13.42
N GLU A 110 -0.53 -11.76 13.88
CA GLU A 110 -0.66 -11.26 15.25
C GLU A 110 -1.96 -10.48 15.47
N ASN A 111 -2.36 -9.64 14.50
CA ASN A 111 -3.37 -8.60 14.72
C ASN A 111 -4.74 -8.89 14.08
N SER A 112 -4.90 -9.98 13.31
CA SER A 112 -6.15 -10.28 12.58
C SER A 112 -6.95 -11.42 13.20
N ASP A 113 -8.22 -11.54 12.82
CA ASP A 113 -9.10 -12.64 13.21
C ASP A 113 -8.70 -13.98 12.57
N ASP A 114 -9.31 -15.09 13.05
CA ASP A 114 -9.00 -16.44 12.57
C ASP A 114 -9.24 -16.66 11.08
N GLU A 115 -10.23 -15.97 10.51
CA GLU A 115 -10.57 -16.09 9.09
C GLU A 115 -9.41 -15.55 8.25
N VAL A 116 -9.00 -14.29 8.50
CA VAL A 116 -7.88 -13.65 7.82
C VAL A 116 -6.59 -14.44 8.01
N ARG A 117 -6.32 -14.95 9.22
CA ARG A 117 -5.10 -15.73 9.50
C ARG A 117 -5.05 -17.02 8.69
N ASN A 118 -6.18 -17.70 8.53
CA ASN A 118 -6.24 -18.93 7.74
C ASN A 118 -6.07 -18.65 6.24
N GLU A 119 -6.64 -17.57 5.73
CA GLU A 119 -6.45 -17.14 4.35
C GLU A 119 -4.98 -16.79 4.05
N VAL A 120 -4.34 -16.01 4.93
CA VAL A 120 -2.91 -15.65 4.79
C VAL A 120 -2.02 -16.90 4.78
N LYS A 121 -2.27 -17.86 5.67
CA LYS A 121 -1.52 -19.14 5.68
C LYS A 121 -1.69 -19.90 4.37
N ALA A 122 -2.93 -20.04 3.88
CA ALA A 122 -3.21 -20.75 2.65
C ALA A 122 -2.50 -20.08 1.45
N LEU A 123 -2.53 -18.75 1.37
CA LEU A 123 -1.85 -17.98 0.34
C LEU A 123 -0.33 -18.18 0.37
N ILE A 124 0.29 -18.12 1.55
CA ILE A 124 1.75 -18.30 1.68
C ILE A 124 2.16 -19.71 1.22
N LEU A 125 1.42 -20.74 1.63
CA LEU A 125 1.70 -22.12 1.23
C LEU A 125 1.59 -22.30 -0.29
N ASP A 126 0.53 -21.77 -0.91
CA ASP A 126 0.35 -21.77 -2.37
C ASP A 126 1.54 -21.13 -3.09
N LYS A 127 2.00 -19.96 -2.63
CA LYS A 127 3.13 -19.25 -3.25
C LYS A 127 4.47 -19.96 -3.05
N ILE A 128 4.71 -20.56 -1.88
CA ILE A 128 5.91 -21.39 -1.66
C ILE A 128 5.91 -22.58 -2.62
N GLU A 129 4.77 -23.24 -2.81
CA GLU A 129 4.69 -24.37 -3.74
C GLU A 129 4.90 -23.94 -5.20
N ALA A 130 4.28 -22.83 -5.60
CA ALA A 130 4.49 -22.25 -6.93
C ALA A 130 5.97 -21.90 -7.18
N LEU A 131 6.63 -21.25 -6.21
CA LEU A 131 8.06 -20.92 -6.32
C LEU A 131 8.93 -22.18 -6.41
N ARG A 132 8.66 -23.22 -5.60
CA ARG A 132 9.40 -24.48 -5.66
C ARG A 132 9.39 -25.06 -7.06
N ARG A 133 8.21 -25.13 -7.70
CA ARG A 133 8.06 -25.65 -9.08
C ARG A 133 8.96 -24.91 -10.06
N VAL A 134 9.01 -23.58 -9.98
CA VAL A 134 9.84 -22.74 -10.87
C VAL A 134 11.34 -22.92 -10.61
N THR A 135 11.76 -23.26 -9.40
CA THR A 135 13.18 -23.42 -9.04
C THR A 135 13.74 -24.83 -9.24
N THR A 136 12.88 -25.82 -9.49
CA THR A 136 13.28 -27.23 -9.68
C THR A 136 13.22 -27.71 -11.13
N GLU A 137 12.75 -26.88 -12.04
CA GLU A 137 12.89 -27.04 -13.51
C GLU A 137 14.17 -26.36 -14.00
#